data_AF-A0A4Y2CAR2-F1
#
_entry.id   AF-A0A4Y2CAR2-F1
#
_cell.length_a   1.000
_cell.length_b   1.000
_cell.length_c   1.000
_cell.angle_alpha   90.00
_cell.angle_beta   90.00
_cell.angle_gamma   90.00
#
_symmetry.space_group_name_H-M   'P 1'
#
loop_
_entity.id
_entity.type
_entity.pdbx_description
1 polymer ?
#
loop_
_entity_poly.entity_id
_entity_poly.type
_entity_poly.pdbx_seq_one_letter_code
_entity_poly.pdbx_strand_id
1 'polypeptide(L)' 'MGSGAFQAFREPGQPTYYGENRWPVTADTVVYGILYGFLTVAFCFYLTIIGIRGVDRLYIFARVTISLFIGAVIL' A
#
# COMPACT_ATOMS: atom_id res chain seq x y z
N MET A 1 -14.78 13.99 -44.90
CA MET A 1 -13.46 14.68 -44.86
C MET A 1 -13.37 15.45 -43.54
N GLY A 2 -12.93 14.81 -42.47
CA GLY A 2 -12.81 15.45 -41.18
C GLY A 2 -11.99 14.56 -40.27
N SER A 3 -10.71 14.89 -40.08
CA SER A 3 -9.84 14.28 -39.06
C SER A 3 -8.37 14.73 -39.10
N GLY A 4 -7.92 15.57 -40.04
CA GLY A 4 -6.52 16.01 -40.09
C GLY A 4 -6.11 16.98 -38.97
N ALA A 5 -7.02 17.86 -38.54
CA ALA A 5 -6.72 18.89 -37.54
C ALA A 5 -6.45 18.30 -36.14
N PHE A 6 -7.08 17.19 -35.78
CA PHE A 6 -6.88 16.52 -34.49
C PHE A 6 -5.68 15.56 -34.48
N GLN A 7 -5.24 15.08 -35.65
CA GLN A 7 -4.02 14.26 -35.76
C GLN A 7 -2.74 15.11 -35.66
N ALA A 8 -2.76 16.36 -36.14
CA ALA A 8 -1.61 17.27 -36.10
C ALA A 8 -1.10 17.60 -34.68
N PHE A 9 -1.97 17.50 -33.66
CA PHE A 9 -1.58 17.69 -32.25
C PHE A 9 -1.21 16.40 -31.53
N ARG A 10 -1.30 15.24 -32.21
CA ARG A 10 -1.10 13.91 -31.61
C ARG A 10 0.31 13.36 -31.87
N GLU A 11 0.94 13.74 -32.98
CA GLU A 11 2.34 13.40 -33.29
C GLU A 11 3.06 14.64 -33.81
N PRO A 12 4.19 15.07 -33.20
CA PRO A 12 4.96 14.38 -32.16
C PRO A 12 4.42 14.54 -30.72
N GLY A 13 3.25 15.17 -30.54
CA GLY A 13 2.70 15.51 -29.22
C GLY A 13 3.36 16.75 -28.62
N GLN A 14 2.60 17.60 -27.94
CA GLN A 14 3.17 18.75 -27.21
C GLN A 14 4.07 18.25 -26.06
N PRO A 15 5.12 19.01 -25.68
CA PRO A 15 6.01 18.62 -24.58
C PRO A 15 5.22 18.39 -23.30
N THR A 16 5.60 17.37 -22.53
CA THR A 16 4.94 17.06 -21.25
C THR A 16 5.06 18.24 -20.30
N TYR A 17 3.96 18.59 -19.61
CA TYR A 17 3.95 19.69 -18.63
C TYR A 17 4.93 19.47 -17.48
N TYR A 18 5.22 18.21 -17.19
CA TYR A 18 6.14 17.80 -16.13
C TYR A 18 7.37 17.16 -16.76
N GLY A 19 8.53 17.47 -16.17
CA GLY A 19 9.79 16.81 -16.51
C GLY A 19 9.84 15.37 -16.01
N GLU A 20 11.01 14.75 -16.12
CA GLU A 20 11.23 13.39 -15.67
C GLU A 20 10.87 13.19 -14.20
N ASN A 21 10.34 12.01 -13.87
CA ASN A 21 9.94 11.67 -12.52
C ASN A 21 11.19 11.62 -11.61
N ARG A 22 11.23 12.51 -10.61
CA ARG A 22 12.39 12.64 -9.71
C ARG A 22 12.52 11.47 -8.74
N TRP A 23 11.41 10.81 -8.40
CA TRP A 23 11.38 9.70 -7.44
C TRP A 23 10.45 8.60 -7.93
N PRO A 24 10.88 7.81 -8.93
CA PRO A 24 10.15 6.61 -9.30
C PRO A 24 10.07 5.66 -8.11
N VAL A 25 8.92 5.01 -7.95
CA VAL A 25 8.79 3.93 -6.98
C VAL A 25 9.65 2.78 -7.49
N THR A 26 10.85 2.64 -6.92
CA THR A 26 11.81 1.58 -7.24
C THR A 26 11.52 0.28 -6.50
N ALA A 27 10.66 0.36 -5.49
CA ALA A 27 10.31 -0.74 -4.63
C ALA A 27 9.11 -1.52 -5.19
N ASP A 28 9.05 -2.82 -4.91
CA ASP A 28 7.96 -3.67 -5.37
C ASP A 28 6.63 -3.25 -4.72
N THR A 29 5.79 -2.57 -5.48
CA THR A 29 4.51 -2.04 -5.00
C THR A 29 3.57 -3.11 -4.45
N VAL A 30 3.67 -4.35 -4.93
CA VAL A 30 2.80 -5.45 -4.47
C VAL A 30 3.21 -5.87 -3.07
N VAL A 31 4.51 -6.13 -2.87
CA VAL A 31 5.05 -6.53 -1.56
C VAL A 31 4.81 -5.44 -0.53
N TYR A 32 5.07 -4.17 -0.87
CA TYR A 32 4.82 -3.06 0.04
C TYR A 32 3.33 -2.87 0.32
N GLY A 33 2.45 -3.04 -0.68
CA GLY A 33 1.00 -2.99 -0.50
C GLY A 33 0.50 -4.02 0.50
N ILE A 34 0.94 -5.28 0.36
CA ILE A 34 0.62 -6.38 1.28
C ILE A 34 1.13 -6.03 2.69
N LEU A 35 2.40 -5.61 2.81
CA LEU A 35 3.01 -5.26 4.09
C LEU A 35 2.24 -4.13 4.80
N TYR A 36 1.89 -3.05 4.10
CA TYR A 36 1.11 -1.95 4.67
C TYR A 36 -0.30 -2.38 5.09
N GLY A 37 -0.93 -3.29 4.35
CA GLY A 37 -2.21 -3.88 4.75
C GLY A 37 -2.13 -4.58 6.10
N PHE A 38 -1.15 -5.48 6.26
CA PHE A 38 -0.93 -6.19 7.51
C PHE A 38 -0.56 -5.24 8.67
N LEU A 39 0.33 -4.27 8.43
CA LEU A 39 0.72 -3.28 9.44
C LEU A 39 -0.46 -2.42 9.91
N THR A 40 -1.36 -2.05 9.01
CA THR A 40 -2.55 -1.26 9.36
C THR A 40 -3.47 -2.03 10.30
N VAL A 41 -3.74 -3.30 9.99
CA VAL A 41 -4.58 -4.16 10.84
C VAL A 41 -3.91 -4.40 12.20
N ALA A 42 -2.60 -4.66 12.22
CA ALA A 42 -1.83 -4.82 13.46
C ALA A 42 -1.91 -3.56 14.32
N PHE A 43 -1.76 -2.39 13.71
CA PHE A 43 -1.83 -1.11 14.40
C PHE A 43 -3.20 -0.86 15.04
N CYS A 44 -4.29 -1.08 14.28
CA CYS A 44 -5.65 -0.98 14.82
C CYS A 44 -5.87 -1.93 16.01
N PHE A 45 -5.38 -3.16 15.92
CA PHE A 45 -5.47 -4.12 17.00
C PHE A 45 -4.68 -3.68 18.24
N TYR A 46 -3.47 -3.15 18.06
CA TYR A 46 -2.65 -2.65 19.17
C TYR A 46 -3.27 -1.44 19.87
N LEU A 47 -3.97 -0.56 19.16
CA LEU A 47 -4.75 0.50 19.80
C LEU A 47 -5.92 -0.06 20.62
N THR A 48 -6.59 -1.09 20.11
CA THR A 48 -7.76 -1.69 20.75
C THR A 48 -7.38 -2.45 22.03
N ILE A 49 -6.17 -3.03 22.08
CA ILE A 49 -5.72 -3.88 23.17
C ILE A 49 -5.60 -3.14 24.51
N ILE A 50 -5.48 -1.81 24.48
CA ILE A 50 -5.44 -0.97 25.69
C ILE A 50 -6.73 -1.11 26.52
N GLY A 51 -7.86 -1.42 25.87
CA GLY A 51 -9.15 -1.64 26.53
C GLY A 51 -9.27 -2.99 27.24
N ILE A 52 -8.37 -3.95 26.97
CA ILE A 52 -8.44 -5.30 27.54
C ILE A 52 -7.77 -5.32 28.91
N ARG A 53 -8.53 -5.74 29.93
CA ARG A 53 -8.05 -5.83 31.32
C ARG A 53 -7.48 -7.22 31.61
N GLY A 54 -6.49 -7.27 32.50
CA GLY A 54 -5.95 -8.53 33.04
C GLY A 54 -4.88 -9.19 32.18
N VAL A 55 -4.54 -10.43 32.55
CA VAL A 55 -3.46 -11.24 31.95
C VAL A 55 -3.83 -11.73 30.55
N ASP A 56 -5.12 -11.85 30.26
CA ASP A 56 -5.66 -12.26 28.95
C ASP A 56 -5.22 -11.31 27.82
N ARG A 57 -4.89 -10.06 28.14
CA ARG A 57 -4.29 -9.09 27.20
C ARG A 57 -3.04 -9.65 26.53
N LEU A 58 -2.14 -10.29 27.28
CA LEU A 58 -0.89 -10.84 26.74
C LEU A 58 -1.15 -12.06 25.85
N TYR A 59 -2.10 -12.90 26.24
CA TYR A 59 -2.47 -14.07 25.46
C TYR A 59 -3.09 -13.66 24.11
N ILE A 60 -4.04 -12.72 24.14
CA ILE A 60 -4.71 -12.19 22.95
C ILE A 60 -3.70 -11.45 22.06
N PHE A 61 -2.79 -10.67 22.64
CA PHE A 61 -1.69 -10.02 21.91
C PHE A 61 -0.87 -11.04 21.13
N ALA A 62 -0.30 -12.04 21.82
CA ALA A 62 0.57 -13.02 21.21
C ALA A 62 -0.17 -13.82 20.12
N ARG A 63 -1.39 -14.26 20.40
CA ARG A 63 -2.20 -15.05 19.45
C ARG A 63 -2.46 -14.28 18.15
N VAL A 64 -2.91 -13.03 18.25
CA VAL A 64 -3.24 -12.22 17.07
C VAL A 64 -1.98 -11.82 16.32
N THR A 65 -0.92 -11.39 17.02
CA THR A 65 0.34 -11.01 16.36
C THR A 65 0.97 -12.18 15.61
N ILE A 66 1.00 -13.38 16.20
CA ILE A 66 1.53 -14.58 15.54
C ILE A 66 0.66 -14.96 14.33
N SER A 67 -0.66 -14.96 14.47
CA SER A 67 -1.57 -15.27 13.36
C SER A 67 -1.39 -14.28 12.19
N LEU A 68 -1.22 -13.00 12.51
CA LEU A 68 -1.07 -11.95 11.53
C LEU A 68 0.30 -11.98 10.85
N PHE A 69 1.35 -12.32 11.60
CA PHE A 69 2.68 -12.55 11.07
C PHE A 69 2.72 -13.75 10.12
N ILE A 70 2.10 -14.88 10.48
CA ILE A 70 2.00 -16.05 9.61
C ILE A 70 1.30 -15.67 8.30
N GLY A 71 0.18 -14.94 8.39
CA GLY A 71 -0.53 -14.45 7.22
C GLY A 71 0.35 -13.57 6.32
N ALA A 72 1.14 -12.67 6.90
CA ALA A 72 2.02 -11.77 6.17
C ALA A 72 3.22 -12.46 5.51
N VAL A 73 3.65 -13.63 6.01
CA VAL A 73 4.78 -14.39 5.46
C VAL A 73 4.34 -15.32 4.32
N ILE A 74 3.11 -15.82 4.36
CA ILE A 74 2.58 -16.74 3.33
C ILE A 74 2.18 -15.99 2.05
N LEU A 75 1.68 -14.76 2.20
CA LEU A 75 1.18 -13.90 1.13
C LEU A 75 2.31 -13.11 0.49
#